data_AF-A0A654TTM2-F1
#
_entry.id   AF-A0A654TTM2-F1
#
_cell.length_a   1.000
_cell.length_b   1.000
_cell.length_c   1.000
_cell.angle_alpha   90.00
_cell.angle_beta   90.00
_cell.angle_gamma   90.00
#
_symmetry.space_group_name_H-M   'P 1'
#
loop_
_entity.id
_entity.type
_entity.pdbx_description
1 polymer ?
#
loop_
_entity_poly.entity_id
_entity_poly.type
_entity_poly.pdbx_seq_one_letter_code
_entity_poly.pdbx_strand_id
1 'polypeptide(L)'
;MPYLRSWESVIGHQRTGVYANSKTIDWAVNDGLGSYFWQHNWGSPKGYTHPAAHLHQVEIDKRKVGGVGVDVNQILKPQFGQWA
;
A
#
# COMPACT_ATOMS: atom_id res chain seq x y z
N MET A 1 -9.68 12.60 -0.35
CA MET A 1 -10.81 12.09 0.44
C MET A 1 -11.95 11.50 -0.38
N PRO A 2 -12.63 12.21 -1.31
CA PRO A 2 -13.82 11.66 -1.98
C PRO A 2 -13.53 10.39 -2.79
N TYR A 3 -12.37 10.33 -3.45
CA TYR A 3 -11.98 9.16 -4.26
C TYR A 3 -11.99 7.84 -3.45
N LEU A 4 -11.31 7.80 -2.30
CA LEU A 4 -11.25 6.60 -1.47
C LEU A 4 -12.62 6.24 -0.87
N ARG A 5 -13.42 7.24 -0.49
CA ARG A 5 -14.80 7.02 -0.04
C ARG A 5 -15.68 6.39 -1.13
N SER A 6 -15.51 6.81 -2.38
CA SER A 6 -16.22 6.20 -3.51
C SER A 6 -15.81 4.75 -3.75
N TRP A 7 -14.55 4.39 -3.51
CA TRP A 7 -14.14 2.98 -3.54
C TRP A 7 -14.85 2.17 -2.45
N GLU A 8 -14.84 2.67 -1.21
CA GLU A 8 -15.54 2.02 -0.10
C GLU A 8 -17.04 1.87 -0.35
N SER A 9 -17.69 2.83 -1.01
CA SER A 9 -19.12 2.72 -1.32
C SER A 9 -19.45 1.67 -2.37
N VAL A 10 -18.47 1.22 -3.16
CA VAL A 10 -18.65 0.22 -4.23
C VAL A 10 -18.25 -1.18 -3.76
N ILE A 11 -17.06 -1.32 -3.15
CA ILE A 11 -16.52 -2.63 -2.78
C ILE A 11 -16.51 -2.90 -1.26
N GLY A 12 -16.89 -1.91 -0.45
CA GLY A 12 -16.88 -1.98 1.01
C GLY A 12 -15.51 -1.65 1.63
N HIS A 13 -15.52 -1.05 2.82
CA HIS A 13 -14.33 -0.65 3.58
C HIS A 13 -13.29 -1.79 3.67
N GLN A 14 -13.73 -2.99 4.06
CA GLN A 14 -12.88 -4.18 4.25
C GLN A 14 -12.11 -4.61 2.99
N ARG A 15 -12.55 -4.18 1.80
CA ARG A 15 -11.91 -4.55 0.52
C ARG A 15 -11.12 -3.41 -0.11
N THR A 16 -11.19 -2.21 0.45
CA THR A 16 -10.50 -1.04 -0.09
C THR A 16 -9.03 -1.04 0.35
N GLY A 17 -8.14 -1.32 -0.61
CA GLY A 17 -6.70 -1.16 -0.44
C GLY A 17 -6.20 0.20 -0.93
N VAL A 18 -5.14 0.72 -0.31
CA VAL A 18 -4.52 2.00 -0.67
C VAL A 18 -3.02 1.82 -0.90
N TYR A 19 -2.59 2.06 -2.13
CA TYR A 19 -1.18 2.20 -2.48
C TYR A 19 -0.76 3.66 -2.44
N ALA A 20 0.08 4.06 -1.49
CA ALA A 20 0.47 5.45 -1.29
C ALA A 20 1.77 5.59 -0.48
N ASN A 21 2.31 6.81 -0.35
CA ASN A 21 3.42 7.07 0.57
C ASN A 21 2.97 7.03 2.03
N SER A 22 3.94 6.98 2.94
CA SER A 22 3.67 6.83 4.38
C SER A 22 2.83 7.97 4.94
N LYS A 23 2.96 9.19 4.42
CA LYS A 23 2.18 10.35 4.87
C LYS A 23 0.71 10.24 4.44
N THR A 24 0.45 9.81 3.22
CA THR A 24 -0.91 9.57 2.73
C THR A 24 -1.55 8.37 3.40
N ILE A 25 -0.78 7.32 3.74
CA ILE A 25 -1.26 6.22 4.58
C ILE A 25 -1.66 6.75 5.96
N ASP A 26 -0.83 7.56 6.60
CA ASP A 26 -1.15 8.16 7.90
C ASP A 26 -2.45 8.97 7.86
N TRP A 27 -2.66 9.80 6.83
CA TRP A 27 -3.93 10.50 6.62
C TRP A 27 -5.12 9.56 6.42
N ALA A 28 -4.98 8.52 5.58
CA ALA A 28 -6.06 7.56 5.35
C ALA A 28 -6.43 6.81 6.65
N VAL A 29 -5.44 6.38 7.43
CA VAL A 29 -5.64 5.74 8.73
C VAL A 29 -6.35 6.68 9.70
N ASN A 30 -5.90 7.93 9.81
CA ASN A 30 -6.50 8.92 10.70
C ASN A 30 -7.97 9.23 10.33
N ASP A 31 -8.29 9.20 9.04
CA ASP A 31 -9.65 9.44 8.54
C ASP A 31 -10.51 8.17 8.43
N GLY A 32 -10.00 7.01 8.85
CA GLY A 32 -10.72 5.73 8.84
C GLY A 32 -10.98 5.17 7.43
N LEU A 33 -10.10 5.44 6.47
CA LEU A 33 -10.23 5.02 5.07
C LEU A 33 -9.31 3.86 4.71
N GLY A 34 -9.88 2.87 4.04
CA GLY A 34 -9.18 1.67 3.60
C GLY A 34 -8.88 0.70 4.73
N SER A 35 -8.71 -0.57 4.36
CA SER A 35 -8.37 -1.65 5.31
C SER A 35 -7.02 -2.30 5.00
N TYR A 36 -6.48 -2.11 3.80
CA TYR A 36 -5.15 -2.61 3.41
C TYR A 36 -4.27 -1.46 2.89
N PHE A 37 -3.00 -1.45 3.25
CA PHE A 37 -2.07 -0.36 2.93
C PHE A 37 -0.79 -0.89 2.32
N TRP A 38 -0.43 -0.39 1.14
CA TRP A 38 0.80 -0.72 0.44
C TRP A 38 1.64 0.55 0.29
N GLN A 39 2.76 0.61 1.01
CA GLN A 39 3.62 1.79 1.03
C GLN A 39 4.52 1.84 -0.22
N HIS A 40 4.60 3.01 -0.86
CA HIS A 40 5.71 3.38 -1.74
C HIS A 40 6.64 4.42 -1.12
N ASN A 41 7.84 4.58 -1.67
CA ASN A 41 8.86 5.46 -1.08
C ASN A 41 8.83 6.91 -1.57
N TRP A 42 8.12 7.24 -2.64
CA TRP A 42 8.02 8.62 -3.11
C TRP A 42 7.26 9.52 -2.11
N GLY A 43 8.00 10.33 -1.34
CA GLY A 43 7.45 11.21 -0.30
C GLY A 43 7.41 10.57 1.10
N SER A 44 7.83 9.32 1.24
CA SER A 44 8.04 8.67 2.55
C SER A 44 9.41 9.07 3.12
N PRO A 45 9.58 9.25 4.44
CA PRO A 45 10.89 9.47 5.03
C PRO A 45 11.86 8.33 4.69
N LYS A 46 13.14 8.67 4.50
CA LYS A 46 14.16 7.69 4.09
C LYS A 46 14.29 6.58 5.15
N GLY A 47 14.15 5.32 4.70
CA GLY A 47 14.27 4.14 5.57
C GLY A 47 13.08 3.92 6.50
N TYR A 48 11.98 4.65 6.33
CA TYR A 48 10.79 4.52 7.16
C TYR A 48 9.77 3.56 6.54
N THR A 49 9.18 2.72 7.38
CA THR A 49 8.04 1.86 7.05
C THR A 49 6.89 2.21 8.00
N HIS A 50 5.75 2.60 7.44
CA HIS A 50 4.57 2.94 8.22
C HIS A 50 4.03 1.70 8.95
N PRO A 51 3.71 1.76 10.26
CA PRO A 51 3.31 0.58 11.05
C PRO A 51 1.98 -0.04 10.59
N ALA A 52 1.11 0.74 9.93
CA ALA A 52 -0.12 0.25 9.32
C ALA A 52 0.08 -0.41 7.94
N ALA A 53 1.26 -0.30 7.34
CA ALA A 53 1.52 -0.90 6.03
C ALA A 53 1.48 -2.44 6.13
N HIS A 54 0.78 -3.05 5.17
CA HIS A 54 0.70 -4.49 4.96
C HIS A 54 1.77 -4.95 3.97
N LEU A 55 2.07 -4.09 2.99
CA LEU A 55 3.08 -4.29 1.95
C LEU A 55 3.96 -3.03 1.83
N HIS A 56 5.19 -3.19 1.36
CA HIS A 56 6.10 -2.06 1.10
C HIS A 56 6.92 -2.29 -0.16
N GLN A 57 6.81 -1.38 -1.13
CA GLN A 57 7.65 -1.32 -2.31
C GLN A 57 9.03 -0.78 -1.95
N VAL A 58 10.05 -1.64 -2.01
CA VAL A 58 11.42 -1.35 -1.56
C VAL A 58 12.39 -1.14 -2.71
N GLU A 59 12.06 -1.63 -3.91
CA GLU A 59 12.91 -1.55 -5.10
C GLU A 59 12.04 -1.33 -6.34
N ILE A 60 12.44 -0.40 -7.21
CA ILE A 60 11.70 -0.03 -8.42
C ILE A 60 12.58 -0.24 -9.65
N ASP A 61 12.11 -1.08 -10.58
CA ASP A 61 12.72 -1.37 -11.89
C ASP A 61 14.25 -1.60 -11.88
N LYS A 62 14.76 -2.32 -10.87
CA LYS A 62 16.20 -2.69 -10.79
C LYS A 62 16.47 -4.15 -11.12
N ARG A 63 15.44 -4.94 -11.35
CA ARG A 63 15.53 -6.37 -11.66
C ARG A 63 14.71 -6.71 -12.88
N LYS A 64 15.07 -7.83 -13.50
CA LYS A 64 14.26 -8.50 -14.51
C LYS A 64 13.99 -9.94 -14.12
N VAL A 65 12.76 -10.41 -14.34
CA VAL A 65 12.37 -11.82 -14.18
C VAL A 65 11.73 -12.25 -15.51
N GLY A 66 12.23 -13.32 -16.12
CA GLY A 66 11.76 -13.74 -17.45
C GLY A 66 11.93 -12.66 -18.54
N GLY A 67 12.92 -11.76 -18.39
CA GLY A 67 13.16 -10.66 -19.33
C GLY A 67 12.31 -9.39 -19.09
N VAL A 68 11.37 -9.41 -18.16
CA VAL A 68 10.46 -8.28 -17.85
C VAL A 68 10.95 -7.54 -16.61
N GLY A 69 10.94 -6.19 -16.63
CA GLY A 69 11.26 -5.35 -15.48
C GLY A 69 10.26 -5.54 -14.34
N VAL A 70 10.76 -5.61 -13.10
CA VAL A 70 9.92 -5.84 -11.92
C VAL A 70 10.28 -4.92 -10.76
N ASP A 71 9.25 -4.58 -9.98
CA ASP A 71 9.38 -3.95 -8.67
C ASP A 71 9.39 -5.01 -7.58
N VAL A 72 10.12 -4.75 -6.50
CA VAL A 72 10.20 -5.65 -5.35
C VAL A 72 9.43 -5.08 -4.17
N ASN A 73 8.57 -5.93 -3.60
CA ASN A 73 7.75 -5.62 -2.45
C ASN A 73 8.03 -6.59 -1.31
N GLN A 74 8.01 -6.11 -0.07
CA GLN A 74 8.09 -6.93 1.13
C GLN A 74 6.70 -7.07 1.78
N ILE A 75 6.38 -8.27 2.26
CA ILE A 75 5.20 -8.54 3.07
C ILE A 75 5.53 -8.18 4.52
N LEU A 76 4.70 -7.32 5.13
CA LEU A 76 4.91 -6.82 6.50
C LEU A 76 3.92 -7.39 7.52
N LYS A 77 2.76 -7.85 7.06
CA LYS A 77 1.72 -8.49 7.89
C LYS A 77 1.28 -9.80 7.25
N PRO A 78 0.99 -10.86 8.02
CA PRO A 78 0.62 -12.18 7.47
C PRO A 78 -0.73 -12.16 6.73
N GLN A 79 -1.64 -11.26 7.11
CA GLN A 79 -2.89 -10.99 6.40
C GLN A 79 -2.69 -9.71 5.61
N PHE A 80 -2.23 -9.81 4.36
CA PHE A 80 -1.89 -8.66 3.52
C PHE A 80 -2.84 -8.44 2.34
N GLY A 81 -3.89 -9.26 2.24
CA GLY A 81 -4.87 -9.20 1.16
C GLY A 81 -4.63 -10.26 0.07
N GLN A 82 -3.93 -11.34 0.41
CA GLN A 82 -3.83 -12.53 -0.45
C GLN A 82 -5.22 -13.09 -0.77
N TRP A 83 -5.34 -13.75 -1.93
CA TRP A 83 -6.62 -14.32 -2.37
C TRP A 83 -6.96 -15.65 -1.68
N ALA A 84 -5.95 -16.39 -1.19
CA ALA A 84 -6.07 -17.66 -0.48
C ALA A 84 -4.94 -17.84 0.54
#